data_AF-A0A6S7GNI8-F1
#
_entry.id   AF-A0A6S7GNI8-F1
#
_cell.length_a   1.000
_cell.length_b   1.000
_cell.length_c   1.000
_cell.angle_alpha   90.00
_cell.angle_beta   90.00
_cell.angle_gamma   90.00
#
_symmetry.space_group_name_H-M   'P 1'
#
loop_
_entity.id
_entity.type
_entity.pdbx_description
1 polymer ?
#
loop_
_entity_poly.entity_id
_entity_poly.type
_entity_poly.pdbx_seq_one_letter_code
_entity_poly.pdbx_strand_id
1 'polypeptide(L)'
;MAHSLNNKSAQFTDFICEHTPDLVVVTETWITDKESAVKTLSTPSTYKFFDEPRLNRRGSGIGLLFKENILVTKIAGEFSEYLVSVVLNTDPVLIVGDFNIHVDCHDNTDAVKLLELFESVGLGQHVHTPTHCSGHTLDLIVTRQTDQIIASSPRADCLFSDHIAVFCQLQLDRVPRINSKVSYRNLAAINLDALRKDLSNSILCENMESFDLNELV
;
A
#
# COMPACT_ATOMS: atom_id res chain seq x y z
N MET A 1 22.02 6.47 -12.85
CA MET A 1 22.27 5.03 -13.03
C MET A 1 21.32 4.35 -12.06
N ALA A 2 20.29 3.67 -12.56
CA ALA A 2 19.24 3.08 -11.74
C ALA A 2 19.81 1.97 -10.84
N HIS A 3 19.95 2.26 -9.54
CA HIS A 3 20.48 1.30 -8.57
C HIS A 3 19.31 0.69 -7.80
N SER A 4 18.89 -0.49 -8.28
CA SER A 4 17.93 -1.40 -7.66
C SER A 4 17.95 -1.39 -6.12
N LEU A 5 16.75 -1.49 -5.52
CA LEU A 5 16.51 -1.75 -4.10
C LEU A 5 17.38 -2.90 -3.56
N ASN A 6 17.74 -3.87 -4.39
CA ASN A 6 18.59 -5.02 -4.03
C ASN A 6 19.92 -4.59 -3.38
N ASN A 7 20.56 -3.53 -3.88
CA ASN A 7 21.87 -3.08 -3.38
C ASN A 7 21.76 -2.14 -2.17
N LYS A 8 20.56 -1.67 -1.85
CA LYS A 8 20.31 -0.65 -0.83
C LYS A 8 19.28 -1.08 0.22
N SER A 9 18.91 -2.36 0.21
CA SER A 9 17.92 -2.95 1.11
C SER A 9 18.20 -2.67 2.57
N ALA A 10 19.45 -2.78 3.04
CA ALA A 10 19.82 -2.44 4.41
C ALA A 10 19.58 -0.94 4.74
N GLN A 11 20.09 -0.03 3.91
CA GLN A 11 19.89 1.42 4.08
C GLN A 11 18.41 1.79 4.05
N PHE A 12 17.64 1.16 3.15
CA PHE A 12 16.20 1.34 3.05
C PHE A 12 15.52 0.84 4.33
N THR A 13 15.81 -0.37 4.80
CA THR A 13 15.24 -0.93 6.03
C THR A 13 15.56 -0.06 7.25
N ASP A 14 16.79 0.40 7.40
CA ASP A 14 17.20 1.27 8.50
C ASP A 14 16.40 2.59 8.47
N PHE A 15 16.25 3.18 7.29
CA PHE A 15 15.44 4.38 7.10
C PHE A 15 13.96 4.17 7.43
N ILE A 16 13.37 3.04 7.04
CA ILE A 16 11.98 2.68 7.40
C ILE A 16 11.85 2.53 8.92
N CYS A 17 12.82 1.88 9.57
CA CYS A 17 12.83 1.70 11.01
C CYS A 17 12.97 3.03 11.77
N GLU A 18 13.77 3.95 11.25
CA GLU A 18 14.00 5.28 11.84
C GLU A 18 12.78 6.19 11.70
N HIS A 19 12.19 6.27 10.50
CA HIS A 19 11.12 7.22 10.21
C HIS A 19 9.72 6.67 10.49
N THR A 20 9.56 5.34 10.52
CA THR A 20 8.29 4.63 10.77
C THR A 20 7.09 5.10 9.92
N PRO A 21 7.26 5.33 8.61
CA PRO A 21 6.19 5.87 7.75
C PRO A 21 4.96 4.96 7.70
N ASP A 22 3.76 5.50 7.52
CA ASP A 22 2.56 4.65 7.38
C ASP A 22 2.50 3.96 6.02
N LEU A 23 2.92 4.68 4.97
CA LEU A 23 2.95 4.25 3.57
C LEU A 23 4.26 4.70 2.94
N VAL A 24 4.86 3.85 2.11
CA VAL A 24 6.01 4.17 1.26
C VAL A 24 5.75 3.62 -0.14
N VAL A 25 5.83 4.50 -1.11
CA VAL A 25 5.81 4.14 -2.53
C VAL A 25 7.24 4.15 -3.03
N VAL A 26 7.68 3.03 -3.59
CA VAL A 26 8.99 2.92 -4.21
C VAL A 26 8.81 2.76 -5.71
N THR A 27 9.33 3.72 -6.45
CA THR A 27 9.39 3.69 -7.91
C THR A 27 10.66 2.97 -8.32
N GLU A 28 10.59 2.26 -9.44
CA GLU A 28 11.72 1.48 -9.96
C GLU A 28 12.29 0.47 -8.94
N THR A 29 11.47 -0.50 -8.50
CA THR A 29 11.96 -1.51 -7.53
C THR A 29 13.05 -2.41 -8.11
N TRP A 30 12.98 -2.70 -9.42
CA TRP A 30 13.85 -3.67 -10.12
C TRP A 30 13.89 -5.05 -9.43
N ILE A 31 12.83 -5.41 -8.69
CA ILE A 31 12.73 -6.71 -8.02
C ILE A 31 12.12 -7.73 -8.99
N THR A 32 12.75 -8.89 -9.11
CA THR A 32 12.24 -10.02 -9.91
C THR A 32 11.67 -11.12 -9.02
N ASP A 33 10.83 -12.01 -9.56
CA ASP A 33 10.22 -13.14 -8.82
C ASP A 33 11.25 -14.08 -8.16
N LYS A 34 12.52 -14.03 -8.60
CA LYS A 34 13.61 -14.83 -8.06
C LYS A 34 14.27 -14.20 -6.82
N GLU A 35 13.91 -12.98 -6.44
CA GLU A 35 14.58 -12.16 -5.41
C GLU A 35 13.75 -12.02 -4.13
N SER A 36 13.11 -13.11 -3.70
CA SER A 36 12.31 -13.20 -2.46
C SER A 36 13.05 -12.73 -1.19
N ALA A 37 14.38 -12.91 -1.15
CA ALA A 37 15.22 -12.50 -0.03
C ALA A 37 15.25 -10.98 0.17
N VAL A 38 15.31 -10.19 -0.91
CA VAL A 38 15.35 -8.73 -0.81
C VAL A 38 14.01 -8.19 -0.31
N LYS A 39 12.89 -8.76 -0.78
CA LYS A 39 11.55 -8.42 -0.27
C LYS A 39 11.48 -8.65 1.24
N THR A 40 11.99 -9.79 1.72
CA THR A 40 12.01 -10.13 3.15
C THR A 40 12.91 -9.19 3.95
N LEU A 41 14.11 -8.89 3.46
CA LEU A 41 15.06 -7.99 4.16
C LEU A 41 14.57 -6.54 4.20
N SER A 42 13.84 -6.11 3.18
CA SER A 42 13.35 -4.73 3.00
C SER A 42 11.99 -4.49 3.66
N THR A 43 11.41 -5.50 4.31
CA THR A 43 10.09 -5.45 4.94
C THR A 43 10.22 -5.70 6.43
N PRO A 44 10.26 -4.65 7.27
CA PRO A 44 10.22 -4.81 8.72
C PRO A 44 8.95 -5.53 9.16
N SER A 45 8.98 -6.20 10.32
CA SER A 45 7.90 -7.10 10.79
C SER A 45 6.54 -6.43 11.05
N THR A 46 6.43 -5.11 10.95
CA THR A 46 5.19 -4.34 11.12
C THR A 46 4.63 -3.82 9.80
N TYR A 47 5.24 -4.22 8.68
CA TYR A 47 4.90 -3.80 7.33
C TYR A 47 4.56 -4.98 6.43
N LYS A 48 3.77 -4.69 5.40
CA LYS A 48 3.57 -5.54 4.23
C LYS A 48 4.16 -4.83 3.03
N PHE A 49 4.67 -5.62 2.10
CA PHE A 49 5.22 -5.12 0.84
C PHE A 49 4.48 -5.75 -0.33
N PHE A 50 3.88 -4.92 -1.17
CA PHE A 50 3.39 -5.30 -2.48
C PHE A 50 4.37 -4.82 -3.54
N ASP A 51 4.57 -5.64 -4.57
CA ASP A 51 5.47 -5.35 -5.66
C ASP A 51 4.84 -5.82 -6.96
N GLU A 52 4.85 -4.95 -7.96
CA GLU A 52 4.31 -5.20 -9.28
C GLU A 52 5.42 -5.10 -10.32
N PRO A 53 6.10 -6.23 -10.61
CA PRO A 53 7.15 -6.26 -11.62
C PRO A 53 6.55 -6.13 -13.03
N ARG A 54 7.24 -5.44 -13.95
CA ARG A 54 6.82 -5.39 -15.35
C ARG A 54 7.10 -6.72 -16.05
N LEU A 55 6.05 -7.37 -16.57
CA LEU A 55 6.17 -8.60 -17.37
C LEU A 55 7.00 -8.35 -18.63
N ASN A 56 7.93 -9.28 -18.93
CA ASN A 56 8.72 -9.34 -20.17
C ASN A 56 9.66 -8.15 -20.46
N ARG A 57 10.03 -7.34 -19.46
CA ARG A 57 11.10 -6.32 -19.61
C ARG A 57 12.08 -6.39 -18.43
N ARG A 58 13.36 -6.14 -18.71
CA ARG A 58 14.32 -5.82 -17.64
C ARG A 58 14.06 -4.38 -17.20
N GLY A 59 13.78 -4.22 -15.91
CA GLY A 59 13.67 -2.92 -15.29
C GLY A 59 12.28 -2.33 -15.21
N SER A 60 12.11 -1.53 -14.15
CA SER A 60 10.89 -0.90 -13.69
C SER A 60 9.87 -1.85 -13.04
N GLY A 61 9.23 -1.33 -11.99
CA GLY A 61 8.29 -1.98 -11.09
C GLY A 61 7.90 -0.99 -9.99
N ILE A 62 6.70 -1.11 -9.45
CA ILE A 62 6.23 -0.26 -8.34
C ILE A 62 6.15 -1.13 -7.10
N GLY A 63 6.76 -0.65 -6.03
CA GLY A 63 6.70 -1.22 -4.69
C GLY A 63 5.82 -0.37 -3.80
N LEU A 64 5.02 -1.02 -2.97
CA LEU A 64 4.19 -0.39 -1.96
C LEU A 64 4.45 -1.07 -0.62
N LEU A 65 5.14 -0.36 0.28
CA LEU A 65 5.35 -0.77 1.65
C LEU A 65 4.34 -0.03 2.54
N PHE A 66 3.61 -0.75 3.40
CA PHE A 66 2.58 -0.16 4.25
C PHE A 66 2.46 -0.90 5.57
N LYS A 67 2.06 -0.20 6.63
CA LYS A 67 1.86 -0.86 7.94
C LYS A 67 0.79 -1.94 7.83
N GLU A 68 0.98 -3.06 8.52
CA GLU A 68 0.11 -4.25 8.42
C GLU A 68 -1.38 -4.00 8.69
N ASN A 69 -1.68 -2.93 9.44
CA ASN A 69 -3.02 -2.50 9.83
C ASN A 69 -3.71 -1.59 8.80
N ILE A 70 -3.07 -1.30 7.67
CA ILE A 70 -3.66 -0.61 6.53
C ILE A 70 -4.21 -1.66 5.57
N LEU A 71 -5.47 -1.50 5.20
CA LEU A 71 -6.10 -2.31 4.16
C LEU A 71 -5.71 -1.74 2.80
N VAL A 72 -5.20 -2.59 1.93
CA VAL A 72 -4.75 -2.21 0.59
C VAL A 72 -5.34 -3.18 -0.42
N THR A 73 -5.96 -2.61 -1.45
CA THR A 73 -6.54 -3.34 -2.58
C THR A 73 -5.82 -2.93 -3.84
N LYS A 74 -5.33 -3.91 -4.61
CA LYS A 74 -4.72 -3.67 -5.91
C LYS A 74 -5.79 -3.45 -6.96
N ILE A 75 -5.60 -2.44 -7.80
CA ILE A 75 -6.37 -2.17 -9.01
C ILE A 75 -5.42 -2.14 -10.21
N ALA A 76 -5.91 -2.51 -11.40
CA ALA A 76 -5.16 -2.48 -12.66
C ALA A 76 -5.95 -1.80 -13.76
N GLY A 77 -5.31 -0.93 -14.54
CA GLY A 77 -5.94 -0.05 -15.52
C GLY A 77 -4.97 1.03 -15.98
N GLU A 78 -5.40 1.84 -16.95
CA GLU A 78 -4.60 2.93 -17.48
C GLU A 78 -4.74 4.19 -16.61
N PHE A 79 -3.66 4.99 -16.53
CA PHE A 79 -3.63 6.20 -15.70
C PHE A 79 -4.77 7.18 -16.05
N SER A 80 -5.08 7.33 -17.35
CA SER A 80 -6.16 8.19 -17.84
C SER A 80 -7.55 7.74 -17.37
N GLU A 81 -7.82 6.44 -17.30
CA GLU A 81 -9.08 5.90 -16.79
C GLU A 81 -9.25 6.20 -15.30
N TYR A 82 -8.15 6.10 -14.55
CA TYR A 82 -8.15 6.42 -13.13
C TYR A 82 -8.32 7.89 -12.84
N LEU A 83 -7.77 8.80 -13.67
CA LEU A 83 -8.00 10.23 -13.50
C LEU A 83 -9.49 10.58 -13.55
N VAL A 84 -10.26 9.97 -14.46
CA VAL A 84 -11.72 10.18 -14.50
C VAL A 84 -12.37 9.69 -13.20
N SER A 85 -11.98 8.51 -12.71
CA SER A 85 -12.52 7.97 -11.45
C SER A 85 -12.17 8.84 -10.23
N VAL A 86 -10.96 9.41 -10.21
CA VAL A 86 -10.46 10.33 -9.18
C VAL A 86 -11.29 11.60 -9.11
N VAL A 87 -11.70 12.13 -10.26
CA VAL A 87 -12.53 13.34 -10.34
C VAL A 87 -13.96 13.08 -9.85
N LEU A 88 -14.49 11.89 -10.08
CA LEU A 88 -15.87 11.54 -9.74
C LEU A 88 -16.03 11.00 -8.32
N ASN A 89 -14.97 10.53 -7.68
CA ASN A 89 -15.02 9.97 -6.32
C ASN A 89 -14.97 11.10 -5.26
N THR A 90 -15.77 10.98 -4.19
CA THR A 90 -15.75 11.90 -3.04
C THR A 90 -14.68 11.56 -2.00
N ASP A 91 -14.14 10.34 -2.01
CA ASP A 91 -13.08 9.93 -1.09
C ASP A 91 -11.80 10.71 -1.36
N PRO A 92 -10.97 10.99 -0.34
CA PRO A 92 -9.74 11.74 -0.54
C PRO A 92 -8.77 11.05 -1.50
N VAL A 93 -8.16 11.84 -2.39
CA VAL A 93 -7.24 11.33 -3.42
C VAL A 93 -5.81 11.80 -3.18
N LEU A 94 -4.90 10.82 -3.24
CA LEU A 94 -3.46 11.01 -3.25
C LEU A 94 -2.86 10.23 -4.42
N ILE A 95 -2.22 10.95 -5.34
CA ILE A 95 -1.45 10.39 -6.45
C ILE A 95 0.02 10.71 -6.20
N VAL A 96 0.87 9.69 -6.23
CA VAL A 96 2.31 9.84 -5.98
C VAL A 96 3.12 8.95 -6.93
N GLY A 97 4.34 9.38 -7.23
CA GLY A 97 5.30 8.59 -7.98
C GLY A 97 6.22 9.44 -8.84
N ASP A 98 7.08 8.76 -9.57
CA ASP A 98 8.00 9.32 -10.55
C ASP A 98 7.30 9.40 -11.91
N PHE A 99 7.08 10.64 -12.38
CA PHE A 99 6.42 10.89 -13.65
C PHE A 99 7.40 10.93 -14.83
N ASN A 100 8.71 10.90 -14.57
CA ASN A 100 9.75 11.03 -15.59
C ASN A 100 9.61 12.29 -16.47
N ILE A 101 9.02 13.36 -15.93
CA ILE A 101 8.83 14.66 -16.59
C ILE A 101 9.38 15.74 -15.66
N HIS A 102 10.35 16.54 -16.14
CA HIS A 102 10.91 17.66 -15.38
C HIS A 102 9.85 18.78 -15.25
N VAL A 103 9.04 18.74 -14.19
CA VAL A 103 7.90 19.67 -14.03
C VAL A 103 8.32 21.10 -13.68
N ASP A 104 9.56 21.28 -13.23
CA ASP A 104 10.17 22.57 -12.94
C ASP A 104 10.63 23.32 -14.22
N CYS A 105 10.73 22.62 -15.35
CA CYS A 105 11.15 23.19 -16.62
C CYS A 105 9.97 23.81 -17.37
N HIS A 106 9.86 25.14 -17.36
CA HIS A 106 8.73 25.86 -17.97
C HIS A 106 8.70 25.76 -19.51
N ASP A 107 9.85 25.51 -20.13
CA ASP A 107 9.95 25.28 -21.58
C ASP A 107 9.62 23.83 -21.98
N ASN A 108 9.40 22.93 -21.00
CA ASN A 108 9.01 21.56 -21.26
C ASN A 108 7.52 21.47 -21.56
N THR A 109 7.17 21.27 -22.83
CA THR A 109 5.79 21.16 -23.29
C THR A 109 5.00 20.04 -22.59
N ASP A 110 5.64 18.94 -22.23
CA ASP A 110 4.96 17.83 -21.54
C ASP A 110 4.68 18.17 -20.08
N ALA A 111 5.58 18.92 -19.43
CA ALA A 111 5.35 19.46 -18.08
C ALA A 111 4.16 20.41 -18.07
N VAL A 112 4.12 21.37 -19.02
CA VAL A 112 3.01 22.33 -19.14
C VAL A 112 1.68 21.60 -19.33
N LYS A 113 1.61 20.66 -20.27
CA LYS A 113 0.38 19.87 -20.52
C LYS A 113 -0.07 19.06 -19.30
N LEU A 114 0.87 18.46 -18.57
CA LEU A 114 0.56 17.67 -17.39
C LEU A 114 -0.01 18.55 -16.27
N LEU A 115 0.60 19.70 -16.02
CA LEU A 115 0.15 20.65 -15.00
C LEU A 115 -1.20 21.28 -15.37
N GLU A 116 -1.40 21.67 -16.63
CA GLU A 116 -2.69 22.13 -17.14
C GLU A 116 -3.78 21.06 -17.01
N LEU A 117 -3.45 19.79 -17.28
CA LEU A 117 -4.36 18.67 -17.08
C LEU A 117 -4.77 18.58 -15.60
N PHE A 118 -3.80 18.56 -14.67
CA PHE A 118 -4.10 18.52 -13.24
C PHE A 118 -5.00 19.67 -12.82
N GLU A 119 -4.68 20.90 -13.22
CA GLU A 119 -5.49 22.07 -12.90
C GLU A 119 -6.91 21.97 -13.46
N SER A 120 -7.06 21.52 -14.72
CA SER A 120 -8.36 21.38 -15.39
C SER A 120 -9.30 20.39 -14.69
N VAL A 121 -8.75 19.43 -13.95
CA VAL A 121 -9.51 18.41 -13.20
C VAL A 121 -9.50 18.64 -11.68
N GLY A 122 -9.05 19.81 -11.23
CA GLY A 122 -9.04 20.19 -9.81
C GLY A 122 -7.99 19.44 -8.96
N LEU A 123 -6.94 18.93 -9.59
CA LEU A 123 -5.77 18.35 -8.93
C LEU A 123 -4.68 19.41 -8.77
N GLY A 124 -3.97 19.36 -7.64
CA GLY A 124 -2.83 20.23 -7.33
C GLY A 124 -1.59 19.40 -7.03
N GLN A 125 -0.48 19.77 -7.64
CA GLN A 125 0.85 19.22 -7.35
C GLN A 125 1.50 20.02 -6.21
N HIS A 126 2.20 19.32 -5.30
CA HIS A 126 2.67 19.91 -4.03
C HIS A 126 4.20 19.89 -3.83
N VAL A 127 4.98 19.33 -4.76
CA VAL A 127 6.44 19.17 -4.60
C VAL A 127 7.17 20.30 -5.32
N HIS A 128 7.79 21.20 -4.57
CA HIS A 128 8.49 22.37 -5.16
C HIS A 128 10.01 22.30 -5.04
N THR A 129 10.54 21.22 -4.48
CA THR A 129 11.98 20.99 -4.31
C THR A 129 12.48 19.97 -5.34
N PRO A 130 13.74 20.07 -5.79
CA PRO A 130 14.35 19.04 -6.61
C PRO A 130 14.24 17.66 -5.97
N THR A 131 13.87 16.66 -6.77
CA THR A 131 13.76 15.25 -6.34
C THR A 131 14.80 14.37 -7.02
N HIS A 132 15.55 14.91 -7.97
CA HIS A 132 16.61 14.21 -8.68
C HIS A 132 17.96 14.92 -8.52
N CYS A 133 19.05 14.16 -8.52
CA CYS A 133 20.40 14.69 -8.29
C CYS A 133 20.87 15.70 -9.35
N SER A 134 20.19 15.78 -10.50
CA SER A 134 20.42 16.81 -11.53
C SER A 134 19.77 18.16 -11.21
N GLY A 135 19.05 18.28 -10.09
CA GLY A 135 18.38 19.51 -9.69
C GLY A 135 16.97 19.69 -10.25
N HIS A 136 16.36 18.63 -10.81
CA HIS A 136 14.99 18.67 -11.35
C HIS A 136 13.97 18.00 -10.43
N THR A 137 12.70 18.31 -10.66
CA THR A 137 11.56 17.72 -9.96
C THR A 137 10.87 16.73 -10.89
N LEU A 138 10.92 15.44 -10.52
CA LEU A 138 10.36 14.32 -11.27
C LEU A 138 9.29 13.55 -10.47
N ASP A 139 9.50 13.49 -9.15
CA ASP A 139 8.65 12.77 -8.21
C ASP A 139 7.57 13.72 -7.67
N LEU A 140 6.31 13.41 -7.94
CA LEU A 140 5.20 14.29 -7.65
C LEU A 140 4.34 13.74 -6.51
N ILE A 141 3.78 14.68 -5.74
CA ILE A 141 2.68 14.43 -4.82
C ILE A 141 1.53 15.31 -5.30
N VAL A 142 0.43 14.68 -5.67
CA VAL A 142 -0.72 15.32 -6.28
C VAL A 142 -1.96 14.95 -5.48
N THR A 143 -2.78 15.93 -5.11
CA THR A 143 -4.06 15.70 -4.43
C THR A 143 -5.16 16.50 -5.10
N ARG A 144 -6.41 16.13 -4.85
CA ARG A 144 -7.53 17.02 -5.18
C ARG A 144 -7.48 18.25 -4.29
N GLN A 145 -7.66 19.43 -4.89
CA GLN A 145 -7.56 20.70 -4.19
C GLN A 145 -8.63 20.86 -3.09
N THR A 146 -9.76 20.19 -3.21
CA THR A 146 -10.85 20.23 -2.22
C THR A 146 -10.58 19.38 -0.98
N ASP A 147 -9.68 18.39 -1.06
CA ASP A 147 -9.52 17.39 0.00
C ASP A 147 -8.71 17.91 1.19
N GLN A 148 -7.80 18.86 0.95
CA GLN A 148 -6.99 19.50 2.00
C GLN A 148 -6.30 18.49 2.95
N ILE A 149 -5.87 17.34 2.41
CA ILE A 149 -5.26 16.24 3.18
C ILE A 149 -3.77 16.42 3.46
N ILE A 150 -3.11 17.44 2.90
CA ILE A 150 -1.69 17.70 3.12
C ILE A 150 -1.54 18.53 4.39
N ALA A 151 -0.95 17.96 5.45
CA ALA A 151 -0.77 18.63 6.73
C ALA A 151 0.39 19.64 6.71
N SER A 152 1.39 19.39 5.87
CA SER A 152 2.58 20.23 5.70
C SER A 152 3.16 20.06 4.30
N SER A 153 3.80 21.11 3.77
CA SER A 153 4.47 21.05 2.47
C SER A 153 5.43 19.84 2.40
N PRO A 154 5.39 19.04 1.32
CA PRO A 154 6.31 17.94 1.12
C PRO A 154 7.77 18.37 1.20
N ARG A 155 8.61 17.52 1.81
CA ARG A 155 10.04 17.78 1.99
C ARG A 155 10.87 16.68 1.33
N ALA A 156 11.89 17.05 0.58
CA ALA A 156 12.92 16.14 0.09
C ALA A 156 14.02 16.00 1.18
N ASP A 157 14.44 14.77 1.51
CA ASP A 157 15.34 14.55 2.66
C ASP A 157 16.46 13.54 2.37
N CYS A 158 16.13 12.34 1.90
CA CYS A 158 17.12 11.26 1.80
C CYS A 158 17.45 10.89 0.35
N LEU A 159 18.71 11.02 -0.04
CA LEU A 159 19.20 10.56 -1.34
C LEU A 159 19.43 9.05 -1.30
N PHE A 160 18.50 8.29 -1.90
CA PHE A 160 18.66 6.84 -2.02
C PHE A 160 19.41 6.46 -3.27
N SER A 161 19.23 7.17 -4.38
CA SER A 161 19.91 6.89 -5.66
C SER A 161 20.27 8.21 -6.34
N ASP A 162 20.00 8.30 -7.63
CA ASP A 162 19.80 9.54 -8.35
C ASP A 162 18.51 10.26 -7.95
N HIS A 163 17.58 9.59 -7.24
CA HIS A 163 16.38 10.18 -6.66
C HIS A 163 16.49 10.42 -5.15
N ILE A 164 15.80 11.48 -4.70
CA ILE A 164 15.67 11.95 -3.33
C ILE A 164 14.26 11.60 -2.85
N ALA A 165 14.15 10.91 -1.72
CA ALA A 165 12.89 10.57 -1.10
C ALA A 165 12.12 11.85 -0.70
N VAL A 166 10.86 11.90 -1.12
CA VAL A 166 9.91 12.97 -0.79
C VAL A 166 8.99 12.50 0.33
N PHE A 167 8.99 13.23 1.43
CA PHE A 167 8.13 13.01 2.58
C PHE A 167 6.93 13.91 2.55
N CYS A 168 5.77 13.37 2.88
CA CYS A 168 4.53 14.11 3.02
C CYS A 168 3.77 13.64 4.26
N GLN A 169 3.32 14.60 5.06
CA GLN A 169 2.46 14.32 6.20
C GLN A 169 1.00 14.53 5.79
N LEU A 170 0.18 13.51 6.00
CA LEU A 170 -1.24 13.54 5.66
C LEU A 170 -2.09 13.77 6.91
N GLN A 171 -3.14 14.57 6.76
CA GLN A 171 -4.19 14.75 7.76
C GLN A 171 -5.47 14.09 7.24
N LEU A 172 -5.60 12.78 7.52
CA LEU A 172 -6.78 12.00 7.20
C LEU A 172 -7.59 11.77 8.47
N ASP A 173 -8.91 11.92 8.38
CA ASP A 173 -9.81 11.57 9.47
C ASP A 173 -9.75 10.06 9.69
N ARG A 174 -9.01 9.66 10.72
CA ARG A 174 -8.85 8.25 11.05
C ARG A 174 -10.19 7.71 11.53
N VAL A 175 -10.76 6.74 10.82
CA VAL A 175 -11.89 5.96 11.34
C VAL A 175 -11.46 5.38 12.70
N PRO A 176 -12.17 5.69 13.81
CA PRO A 176 -11.82 5.15 15.11
C PRO A 176 -11.74 3.63 15.03
N ARG A 177 -10.66 3.05 15.55
CA ARG A 177 -10.51 1.58 15.60
C ARG A 177 -11.74 1.00 16.29
N ILE A 178 -12.54 0.22 15.58
CA ILE A 178 -13.63 -0.54 16.18
C ILE A 178 -12.98 -1.66 16.99
N ASN A 179 -12.80 -1.44 18.29
CA ASN A 179 -12.45 -2.51 19.20
C ASN A 179 -13.65 -3.45 19.29
N SER A 180 -13.62 -4.58 18.58
CA SER A 180 -14.63 -5.62 18.76
C SER A 180 -14.34 -6.36 20.07
N LYS A 181 -15.32 -6.39 20.96
CA LYS A 181 -15.26 -7.19 22.18
C LYS A 181 -15.52 -8.64 21.79
N VAL A 182 -14.46 -9.43 21.59
CA VAL A 182 -14.59 -10.86 21.29
C VAL A 182 -14.90 -11.60 22.59
N SER A 183 -16.10 -12.17 22.70
CA SER A 183 -16.44 -13.10 23.78
C SER A 183 -15.97 -14.51 23.42
N TYR A 184 -15.05 -15.07 24.20
CA TYR A 184 -14.68 -16.48 24.12
C TYR A 184 -15.39 -17.25 25.23
N ARG A 185 -15.73 -18.52 24.97
CA ARG A 185 -16.27 -19.42 25.99
C ARG A 185 -15.10 -19.97 26.81
N ASN A 186 -15.19 -19.90 28.14
CA ASN A 186 -14.20 -20.54 29.00
C ASN A 186 -14.38 -22.07 28.91
N LEU A 187 -13.53 -22.74 28.12
CA LEU A 187 -13.61 -24.18 27.90
C LEU A 187 -13.34 -25.00 29.18
N ALA A 188 -12.59 -24.44 30.14
CA ALA A 188 -12.31 -25.10 31.41
C ALA A 188 -13.49 -25.07 32.40
N ALA A 189 -14.48 -24.18 32.16
CA ALA A 189 -15.68 -24.07 32.99
C ALA A 189 -16.89 -24.79 32.37
N ILE A 190 -16.70 -25.56 31.29
CA ILE A 190 -17.77 -26.33 30.68
C ILE A 190 -18.19 -27.46 31.63
N ASN A 191 -19.47 -27.48 31.99
CA ASN A 191 -20.06 -28.62 32.66
C ASN A 191 -20.24 -29.76 31.65
N LEU A 192 -19.34 -30.75 31.72
CA LEU A 192 -19.31 -31.88 30.81
C LEU A 192 -20.57 -32.75 30.89
N ASP A 193 -21.17 -32.90 32.08
CA ASP A 193 -22.36 -33.73 32.28
C ASP A 193 -23.60 -33.08 31.64
N ALA A 194 -23.76 -31.77 31.82
CA ALA A 194 -24.82 -31.00 31.18
C ALA A 194 -24.67 -31.02 29.65
N LEU A 195 -23.44 -30.81 29.15
CA LEU A 195 -23.16 -30.86 27.71
C LEU A 195 -23.44 -32.24 27.12
N ARG A 196 -23.05 -33.32 27.81
CA ARG A 196 -23.30 -34.69 27.37
C ARG A 196 -24.80 -34.98 27.27
N LYS A 197 -25.57 -34.54 28.26
CA LYS A 197 -27.03 -34.65 28.28
C LYS A 197 -27.68 -33.87 27.14
N ASP A 198 -27.20 -32.66 26.86
CA ASP A 198 -27.72 -31.84 25.78
C ASP A 198 -27.39 -32.42 24.40
N LEU A 199 -26.20 -33.01 24.24
CA LEU A 199 -25.81 -33.74 23.02
C LEU A 199 -26.67 -34.99 22.81
N SER A 200 -26.92 -35.78 23.86
CA SER A 200 -27.74 -36.99 23.74
C SER A 200 -29.21 -36.70 23.42
N ASN A 201 -29.72 -35.53 23.84
CA ASN A 201 -31.07 -35.07 23.53
C ASN A 201 -31.12 -34.21 22.27
N SER A 202 -30.02 -34.13 21.52
CA SER A 202 -29.96 -33.37 20.28
C SER A 202 -30.49 -34.21 19.12
N ILE A 203 -31.25 -33.57 18.23
CA ILE A 203 -31.70 -34.12 16.95
C ILE A 203 -30.55 -34.66 16.06
N LEU A 204 -29.31 -34.21 16.31
CA LEU A 204 -28.11 -34.73 15.64
C LEU A 204 -27.79 -36.18 16.04
N CYS A 205 -28.23 -36.59 17.23
CA CYS A 205 -28.04 -37.94 17.78
C CYS A 205 -29.30 -38.80 17.69
N GLU A 206 -30.48 -38.21 17.46
CA GLU A 206 -31.75 -38.95 17.30
C GLU A 206 -31.86 -39.70 15.97
N ASN A 207 -31.11 -39.30 14.93
CA ASN A 207 -31.15 -39.94 13.61
C ASN A 207 -30.07 -41.02 13.39
N MET A 208 -29.47 -41.56 14.46
CA MET A 208 -28.51 -42.67 14.34
C MET A 208 -29.20 -44.05 14.43
N GLU A 209 -30.45 -44.16 13.94
CA GLU A 209 -31.07 -45.47 13.73
C GLU A 209 -30.72 -46.00 12.33
N SER A 210 -30.04 -47.15 12.36
CA SER A 210 -29.69 -48.09 11.27
C SER A 210 -28.71 -47.61 10.18
N PHE A 211 -27.43 -47.61 10.49
CA PHE A 211 -26.46 -48.19 9.55
C PHE A 211 -26.00 -49.52 10.16
N ASP A 212 -26.61 -50.62 9.71
CA ASP A 212 -26.14 -51.96 10.05
C ASP A 212 -24.79 -52.18 9.34
N LEU A 213 -23.72 -52.23 10.13
CA LEU A 213 -22.36 -52.46 9.62
C LEU A 213 -22.16 -53.90 9.09
N ASN A 214 -23.18 -54.76 9.16
CA ASN A 214 -23.12 -56.12 8.61
C ASN A 214 -23.46 -56.23 7.11
N GLU A 215 -23.83 -55.15 6.42
CA GLU A 215 -24.01 -55.16 4.95
C GLU A 215 -22.72 -54.92 4.14
N LEU A 216 -21.55 -54.89 4.79
CA LEU A 216 -20.25 -54.54 4.18
C LEU A 216 -19.21 -55.68 4.15
N VAL A 217 -19.65 -56.95 4.15
CA VAL A 217 -18.77 -58.12 3.89
C VAL A 217 -19.29 -58.94 2.72
#